data_AF-A0A183VAM9-F1
#
_entry.id   AF-A0A183VAM9-F1
#
_cell.length_a   1.000
_cell.length_b   1.000
_cell.length_c   1.000
_cell.angle_alpha   90.00
_cell.angle_beta   90.00
_cell.angle_gamma   90.00
#
_symmetry.space_group_name_H-M   'P 1'
#
loop_
_entity.id
_entity.type
_entity.pdbx_description
1 polymer ?
#
loop_
_entity_poly.entity_id
_entity_poly.type
_entity_poly.pdbx_seq_one_letter_code
_entity_poly.pdbx_strand_id
1 'polypeptide(L)'
;MRTLFLCVASFSIIALTDAQLIRQCTCQEIESCKQKYFNSVKPCTDRCQKYAAALKADYKVLKGCILQREDMMRRTVECTQAAFPNACARTPGKFVPKRHLESIEIAGVAEINRMLSTTGVSEQVQGLLAQGRKFLRCTKSCLDRSASQCADKLKSV
;
A
#
# COMPACT_ATOMS: atom_id res chain seq x y z
N MET A 1 -1.93 47.48 -1.18
CA MET A 1 -3.22 46.81 -0.84
C MET A 1 -3.38 45.42 -1.48
N ARG A 2 -3.08 45.24 -2.77
CA ARG A 2 -3.20 43.94 -3.48
C ARG A 2 -2.31 42.81 -2.89
N THR A 3 -1.11 43.15 -2.43
CA THR A 3 -0.18 42.23 -1.74
C THR A 3 -0.67 41.82 -0.34
N LEU A 4 -1.38 42.71 0.36
CA LEU A 4 -1.95 42.44 1.68
C LEU A 4 -3.12 41.45 1.57
N PHE A 5 -3.99 41.65 0.58
CA PHE A 5 -5.11 40.75 0.27
C PHE A 5 -4.62 39.34 -0.15
N LEU A 6 -3.55 39.25 -0.93
CA LEU A 6 -2.94 37.97 -1.30
C LEU A 6 -2.37 37.24 -0.08
N CYS A 7 -1.70 37.93 0.84
CA CYS A 7 -1.17 37.31 2.06
C CYS A 7 -2.28 36.83 3.01
N VAL A 8 -3.34 37.62 3.18
CA VAL A 8 -4.49 37.24 4.02
C VAL A 8 -5.26 36.06 3.42
N ALA A 9 -5.47 36.05 2.11
CA ALA A 9 -6.08 34.90 1.42
C ALA A 9 -5.22 33.63 1.52
N SER A 10 -3.89 33.77 1.45
CA SER A 10 -2.95 32.65 1.61
C SER A 10 -2.99 32.08 3.03
N PHE A 11 -3.06 32.93 4.06
CA PHE A 11 -3.12 32.51 5.46
C PHE A 11 -4.42 31.76 5.80
N SER A 12 -5.55 32.18 5.22
CA SER A 12 -6.84 31.54 5.45
C SER A 12 -6.95 30.12 4.85
N ILE A 13 -6.25 29.83 3.75
CA ILE A 13 -6.28 28.50 3.11
C ILE A 13 -5.47 27.47 3.92
N ILE A 14 -4.41 27.91 4.61
CA ILE A 14 -3.56 27.03 5.43
C ILE A 14 -4.33 26.53 6.67
N ALA A 15 -5.24 27.34 7.21
CA ALA A 15 -6.00 27.04 8.42
C ALA A 15 -7.06 25.93 8.26
N LEU A 16 -7.37 25.48 7.04
CA LEU A 16 -8.41 24.47 6.76
C LEU A 16 -7.89 23.06 6.51
N THR A 17 -6.59 22.82 6.71
CA THR A 17 -6.01 21.47 6.61
C THR A 17 -6.14 20.72 7.94
N ASP A 18 -7.38 20.48 8.37
CA ASP A 18 -7.64 19.60 9.51
C ASP A 18 -7.18 18.17 9.19
N ALA A 19 -6.16 17.70 9.89
CA ALA A 19 -5.71 16.32 9.81
C ALA A 19 -6.84 15.41 10.33
N GLN A 20 -7.53 14.70 9.44
CA GLN A 20 -8.55 13.70 9.83
C GLN A 20 -7.93 12.71 10.82
N LEU A 21 -8.48 12.62 12.02
CA LEU A 21 -8.04 11.63 13.02
C LEU A 21 -8.80 10.31 12.82
N ILE A 22 -8.12 9.20 13.02
CA ILE A 22 -8.69 7.85 13.04
C ILE A 22 -8.27 7.12 14.30
N ARG A 23 -9.08 6.15 14.74
CA ARG A 23 -8.72 5.30 15.87
C ARG A 23 -7.43 4.53 15.54
N GLN A 24 -6.48 4.55 16.48
CA GLN A 24 -5.30 3.71 16.39
C GLN A 24 -5.68 2.25 16.66
N CYS A 25 -5.33 1.37 15.74
CA CYS A 25 -5.57 -0.06 15.87
C CYS A 25 -4.71 -0.65 16.99
N THR A 26 -5.25 -1.61 17.72
CA THR A 26 -4.47 -2.39 18.67
C THR A 26 -3.56 -3.37 17.95
N CYS A 27 -2.46 -3.77 18.60
CA CYS A 27 -1.52 -4.73 18.00
C CYS A 27 -2.19 -6.08 17.69
N GLN A 28 -3.18 -6.50 18.47
CA GLN A 28 -3.94 -7.72 18.23
C GLN A 28 -4.83 -7.62 16.98
N GLU A 29 -5.47 -6.47 16.75
CA GLU A 29 -6.25 -6.22 15.53
C GLU A 29 -5.36 -6.27 14.29
N ILE A 30 -4.18 -5.65 14.35
CA ILE A 30 -3.21 -5.69 13.24
C ILE A 30 -2.71 -7.10 12.99
N GLU A 31 -2.39 -7.86 14.04
CA GLU A 31 -1.89 -9.24 13.88
C GLU A 31 -2.93 -10.14 13.20
N SER A 32 -4.20 -10.05 13.60
CA SER A 32 -5.29 -10.77 12.96
C SER A 32 -5.43 -10.41 11.48
N CYS A 33 -5.31 -9.12 11.13
CA CYS A 33 -5.31 -8.67 9.75
C CYS A 33 -4.12 -9.25 8.98
N LYS A 34 -2.91 -9.16 9.54
CA LYS A 34 -1.66 -9.65 8.93
C LYS A 34 -1.77 -11.13 8.53
N GLN A 35 -2.26 -11.98 9.44
CA GLN A 35 -2.44 -13.41 9.17
C GLN A 35 -3.44 -13.66 8.04
N LYS A 36 -4.58 -12.94 8.03
CA LYS A 36 -5.57 -13.05 6.94
C LYS A 36 -5.00 -12.63 5.59
N TYR A 37 -4.20 -11.56 5.56
CA TYR A 37 -3.51 -11.12 4.33
C TYR A 37 -2.58 -12.22 3.83
N PHE A 38 -1.65 -12.71 4.66
CA PHE A 38 -0.69 -13.74 4.25
C PHE A 38 -1.37 -15.02 3.75
N ASN A 39 -2.37 -15.53 4.48
CA ASN A 39 -3.13 -16.72 4.09
C ASN A 39 -3.91 -16.53 2.77
N SER A 40 -4.18 -15.27 2.38
CA SER A 40 -4.95 -14.92 1.19
C SER A 40 -4.07 -14.56 -0.02
N VAL A 41 -2.75 -14.36 0.13
CA VAL A 41 -1.85 -13.93 -0.97
C VAL A 41 -1.91 -14.90 -2.13
N LYS A 42 -1.70 -16.20 -1.85
CA LYS A 42 -1.71 -17.25 -2.86
C LYS A 42 -3.06 -17.36 -3.59
N PRO A 43 -4.21 -17.55 -2.91
CA PRO A 43 -5.49 -17.68 -3.61
C PRO A 43 -5.91 -16.39 -4.35
N CYS A 44 -5.55 -15.20 -3.86
CA CYS A 44 -5.82 -13.95 -4.57
C CYS A 44 -4.94 -13.78 -5.82
N THR A 45 -3.67 -14.17 -5.73
CA THR A 45 -2.77 -14.25 -6.89
C THR A 45 -3.30 -15.22 -7.96
N ASP A 46 -3.78 -16.39 -7.53
CA ASP A 46 -4.40 -17.41 -8.40
C ASP A 46 -5.65 -16.86 -9.09
N ARG A 47 -6.52 -16.15 -8.34
CA ARG A 47 -7.72 -15.52 -8.90
C ARG A 47 -7.42 -14.42 -9.94
N CYS A 48 -6.30 -13.74 -9.80
CA CYS A 48 -5.91 -12.62 -10.66
C CYS A 48 -5.02 -13.02 -11.85
N GLN A 49 -4.79 -14.32 -12.06
CA GLN A 49 -3.89 -14.86 -13.10
C GLN A 49 -4.17 -14.34 -14.53
N LYS A 50 -5.41 -13.98 -14.85
CA LYS A 50 -5.77 -13.42 -16.17
C LYS A 50 -4.99 -12.14 -16.51
N TYR A 51 -4.56 -11.38 -15.50
CA TYR A 51 -3.72 -10.20 -15.70
C TYR A 51 -2.23 -10.53 -15.80
N ALA A 52 -1.81 -11.72 -15.38
CA ALA A 52 -0.44 -12.20 -15.54
C ALA A 52 -0.18 -12.76 -16.96
N ALA A 53 -1.18 -13.38 -17.59
CA ALA A 53 -1.08 -13.87 -18.97
C ALA A 53 -0.74 -12.76 -19.99
N ALA A 54 -1.16 -11.52 -19.71
CA ALA A 54 -0.88 -10.35 -20.53
C ALA A 54 0.60 -9.89 -20.48
N LEU A 55 1.43 -10.49 -19.62
CA LEU A 55 2.88 -10.27 -19.59
C LEU A 55 3.65 -11.16 -20.57
N LYS A 56 2.96 -12.04 -21.32
CA LYS A 56 3.56 -13.14 -22.10
C LYS A 56 4.49 -14.05 -21.27
N ALA A 57 4.47 -13.91 -19.95
CA ALA A 57 5.23 -14.73 -19.02
C ALA A 57 4.41 -15.98 -18.70
N ASP A 58 5.07 -17.13 -18.67
CA ASP A 58 4.48 -18.36 -18.15
C ASP A 58 4.03 -18.10 -16.70
N TYR A 59 2.72 -18.25 -16.46
CA TYR A 59 2.14 -17.97 -15.15
C TYR A 59 2.73 -18.84 -14.05
N LYS A 60 3.08 -20.09 -14.34
CA LYS A 60 3.70 -21.01 -13.39
C LYS A 60 5.10 -20.53 -13.00
N VAL A 61 5.87 -20.02 -13.97
CA VAL A 61 7.19 -19.41 -13.71
C VAL A 61 7.04 -18.13 -12.89
N LEU A 62 6.13 -17.23 -13.28
CA LEU A 62 5.89 -15.98 -12.56
C LEU A 62 5.42 -16.22 -11.12
N LYS A 63 4.49 -17.16 -10.94
CA LYS A 63 4.03 -17.61 -9.62
C LYS A 63 5.18 -18.18 -8.80
N GLY A 64 6.04 -18.98 -9.41
CA GLY A 64 7.27 -19.47 -8.78
C GLY A 64 8.15 -18.32 -8.28
N CYS A 65 8.44 -17.33 -9.13
CA CYS A 65 9.22 -16.16 -8.75
C CYS A 65 8.59 -15.37 -7.60
N ILE A 66 7.27 -15.16 -7.61
CA ILE A 66 6.57 -14.42 -6.55
C ILE A 66 6.62 -15.18 -5.23
N LEU A 67 6.31 -16.49 -5.26
CA LEU A 67 6.31 -17.33 -4.06
C LEU A 67 7.72 -17.52 -3.47
N GLN A 68 8.77 -17.55 -4.31
CA GLN A 68 10.15 -17.54 -3.84
C GLN A 68 10.54 -16.26 -3.08
N ARG A 69 9.77 -15.18 -3.23
CA ARG A 69 9.95 -13.93 -2.47
C ARG A 69 9.05 -13.83 -1.25
N GLU A 70 8.28 -14.87 -0.91
CA GLU A 70 7.39 -14.86 0.25
C GLU A 70 8.15 -14.56 1.55
N ASP A 71 9.32 -15.17 1.73
CA ASP A 71 10.19 -14.89 2.88
C ASP A 71 10.69 -13.44 2.90
N MET A 72 11.04 -12.88 1.75
CA MET A 72 11.43 -11.48 1.65
C MET A 72 10.27 -10.56 2.03
N MET A 73 9.04 -10.85 1.58
CA MET A 73 7.85 -10.10 1.96
C MET A 73 7.61 -10.17 3.48
N ARG A 74 7.72 -11.36 4.08
CA ARG A 74 7.57 -11.54 5.53
C ARG A 74 8.61 -10.74 6.31
N ARG A 75 9.89 -10.85 5.94
CA ARG A 75 10.99 -10.09 6.55
C ARG A 75 10.81 -8.58 6.39
N THR A 76 10.26 -8.13 5.27
CA THR A 76 9.96 -6.70 5.06
C THR A 76 8.90 -6.23 6.05
N VAL A 77 7.82 -7.01 6.24
CA VAL A 77 6.80 -6.69 7.25
C VAL A 77 7.39 -6.66 8.65
N GLU A 78 8.19 -7.66 9.03
CA GLU A 78 8.88 -7.71 10.32
C GLU A 78 9.81 -6.52 10.52
N CYS A 79 10.60 -6.16 9.49
CA CYS A 79 11.48 -5.00 9.51
C CYS A 79 10.69 -3.70 9.76
N THR A 80 9.57 -3.50 9.05
CA THR A 80 8.72 -2.32 9.27
C THR A 80 8.12 -2.30 10.68
N GLN A 81 7.71 -3.45 11.23
CA GLN A 81 7.20 -3.53 12.59
C GLN A 81 8.29 -3.20 13.63
N ALA A 82 9.50 -3.70 13.42
CA ALA A 82 10.65 -3.42 14.28
C ALA A 82 11.09 -1.95 14.22
N ALA A 83 11.05 -1.33 13.04
CA ALA A 83 11.38 0.09 12.86
C ALA A 83 10.34 1.02 13.49
N PHE A 84 9.08 0.56 13.63
CA PHE A 84 7.98 1.34 14.18
C PHE A 84 7.28 0.62 15.34
N PRO A 85 7.95 0.45 16.50
CA PRO A 85 7.45 -0.37 17.61
C PRO A 85 6.17 0.18 18.26
N ASN A 86 5.86 1.46 18.06
CA ASN A 86 4.66 2.13 18.58
C ASN A 86 3.61 2.40 17.49
N ALA A 87 3.68 1.70 16.35
CA ALA A 87 2.71 1.84 15.26
C ALA A 87 1.29 1.43 15.69
N CYS A 88 1.16 0.46 16.60
CA CYS A 88 -0.11 0.00 17.15
C CYS A 88 -0.29 0.40 18.61
N ALA A 89 -1.56 0.53 19.03
CA ALA A 89 -1.91 0.79 20.41
C ALA A 89 -1.84 -0.51 21.25
N ARG A 90 -1.37 -0.40 22.49
CA ARG A 90 -1.43 -1.52 23.45
C ARG A 90 -2.84 -1.71 24.01
N THR A 91 -3.58 -0.61 24.14
CA THR A 91 -4.96 -0.56 24.62
C THR A 91 -5.80 0.30 23.67
N PRO A 92 -7.11 0.01 23.52
CA PRO A 92 -8.00 0.85 22.72
C PRO A 92 -8.07 2.31 23.22
N GLY A 93 -8.49 3.23 22.34
CA GLY A 93 -8.87 4.60 22.73
C GLY A 93 -7.93 5.72 22.25
N LYS A 94 -6.77 5.41 21.66
CA LYS A 94 -5.91 6.42 21.03
C LYS A 94 -6.38 6.76 19.63
N PHE A 95 -6.18 8.01 19.22
CA PHE A 95 -6.41 8.49 17.86
C PHE A 95 -5.11 8.98 17.24
N VAL A 96 -4.96 8.79 15.94
CA VAL A 96 -3.78 9.20 15.15
C VAL A 96 -4.21 9.91 13.87
N PRO A 97 -3.40 10.83 13.34
CA PRO A 97 -3.63 11.40 12.02
C PRO A 97 -3.72 10.32 10.95
N LYS A 98 -4.80 10.35 10.17
CA LYS A 98 -5.03 9.45 9.05
C LYS A 98 -3.94 9.62 8.01
N ARG A 99 -3.34 8.49 7.60
CA ARG A 99 -2.39 8.44 6.50
C ARG A 99 -3.08 7.86 5.27
N HIS A 100 -2.83 8.49 4.12
CA HIS A 100 -3.35 8.05 2.83
C HIS A 100 -2.39 7.04 2.22
N LEU A 101 -2.87 5.81 2.03
CA LEU A 101 -2.07 4.74 1.40
C LEU A 101 -1.76 5.08 -0.06
N GLU A 102 -2.60 5.88 -0.70
CA GLU A 102 -2.43 6.39 -2.06
C GLU A 102 -1.14 7.21 -2.18
N SER A 103 -0.79 8.00 -1.16
CA SER A 103 0.46 8.76 -1.14
C SER A 103 1.69 7.85 -1.08
N ILE A 104 1.60 6.75 -0.32
CA ILE A 104 2.67 5.75 -0.24
C ILE A 104 2.81 5.01 -1.58
N GLU A 105 1.68 4.67 -2.24
CA GLU A 105 1.68 4.06 -3.57
C GLU A 105 2.37 4.99 -4.59
N ILE A 106 2.04 6.28 -4.58
CA ILE A 106 2.66 7.28 -5.46
C ILE A 106 4.17 7.37 -5.22
N ALA A 107 4.60 7.48 -3.96
CA ALA A 107 6.01 7.54 -3.60
C ALA A 107 6.76 6.27 -4.02
N GLY A 108 6.15 5.10 -3.82
CA GLY A 108 6.72 3.82 -4.25
C GLY A 108 6.88 3.73 -5.77
N VAL A 109 5.87 4.16 -6.54
CA VAL A 109 5.95 4.19 -8.00
C VAL A 109 7.01 5.19 -8.49
N ALA A 110 7.12 6.35 -7.84
CA ALA A 110 8.14 7.34 -8.16
C ALA A 110 9.54 6.79 -7.95
N GLU A 111 9.78 6.06 -6.85
CA GLU A 111 11.07 5.44 -6.57
C GLU A 111 11.40 4.31 -7.56
N ILE A 112 10.41 3.49 -7.94
CA ILE A 112 10.60 2.49 -9.00
C ILE A 112 11.00 3.17 -10.32
N ASN A 113 10.28 4.23 -10.72
CA ASN A 113 10.61 4.97 -11.94
C ASN A 113 12.01 5.59 -11.88
N ARG A 114 12.44 6.08 -10.70
CA ARG A 114 13.79 6.60 -10.48
C ARG A 114 14.83 5.51 -10.70
N MET A 115 14.69 4.35 -10.06
CA MET A 115 15.61 3.22 -10.21
C MET A 115 15.71 2.75 -11.67
N LEU A 116 14.57 2.61 -12.35
CA LEU A 116 14.53 2.15 -13.73
C LEU A 116 15.18 3.14 -14.70
N SER A 117 14.96 4.44 -14.49
CA SER A 117 15.61 5.51 -15.24
C SER A 117 17.12 5.48 -15.05
N THR A 118 17.61 5.29 -13.83
CA THR A 118 19.05 5.17 -13.53
C THR A 118 19.70 3.99 -14.24
N THR A 119 18.98 2.89 -14.43
CA THR A 119 19.48 1.69 -15.13
C THR A 119 19.27 1.72 -16.65
N GLY A 120 18.62 2.74 -17.20
CA GLY A 120 18.40 2.89 -18.66
C GLY A 120 17.36 1.94 -19.27
N VAL A 121 16.62 1.15 -18.47
CA VAL A 121 15.65 0.14 -18.97
C VAL A 121 14.19 0.60 -18.91
N SER A 122 13.94 1.87 -18.56
CA SER A 122 12.59 2.40 -18.31
C SER A 122 11.59 2.10 -19.44
N GLU A 123 11.98 2.32 -20.70
CA GLU A 123 11.12 2.07 -21.87
C GLU A 123 10.81 0.57 -22.07
N GLN A 124 11.76 -0.31 -21.76
CA GLN A 124 11.63 -1.76 -21.95
C GLN A 124 10.63 -2.37 -20.96
N VAL A 125 10.49 -1.77 -19.78
CA VAL A 125 9.64 -2.30 -18.70
C VAL A 125 8.31 -1.57 -18.54
N GLN A 126 8.06 -0.46 -19.26
CA GLN A 126 6.81 0.29 -19.15
C GLN A 126 5.56 -0.57 -19.40
N GLY A 127 5.58 -1.42 -20.43
CA GLY A 127 4.47 -2.35 -20.71
C GLY A 127 4.25 -3.38 -19.59
N LEU A 128 5.36 -3.89 -19.03
CA LEU A 128 5.35 -4.80 -17.89
C LEU A 128 4.79 -4.13 -16.63
N LEU A 129 5.15 -2.87 -16.36
CA LEU A 129 4.64 -2.08 -15.24
C LEU A 129 3.15 -1.77 -15.38
N ALA A 130 2.72 -1.34 -16.57
CA ALA A 130 1.31 -1.02 -16.83
C ALA A 130 0.40 -2.22 -16.59
N GLN A 131 0.83 -3.40 -17.03
CA GLN A 131 0.09 -4.64 -16.83
C GLN A 131 0.26 -5.19 -15.41
N GLY A 132 1.44 -5.06 -14.82
CA GLY A 132 1.71 -5.38 -13.41
C GLY A 132 0.81 -4.59 -12.45
N ARG A 133 0.54 -3.30 -12.73
CA ARG A 133 -0.42 -2.50 -11.96
C ARG A 133 -1.83 -3.09 -11.98
N LYS A 134 -2.30 -3.61 -13.11
CA LYS A 134 -3.63 -4.25 -13.20
C LYS A 134 -3.68 -5.52 -12.35
N PHE A 135 -2.63 -6.34 -12.42
CA PHE A 135 -2.49 -7.53 -11.59
C PHE A 135 -2.49 -7.17 -10.10
N LEU A 136 -1.64 -6.22 -9.68
CA LEU A 136 -1.54 -5.79 -8.29
C LEU A 136 -2.83 -5.17 -7.77
N ARG A 137 -3.54 -4.36 -8.56
CA ARG A 137 -4.86 -3.82 -8.17
C ARG A 137 -5.89 -4.93 -7.96
N CYS A 138 -5.92 -5.94 -8.83
CA CYS A 138 -6.79 -7.10 -8.66
C CYS A 138 -6.44 -7.86 -7.37
N THR A 139 -5.16 -8.17 -7.16
CA THR A 139 -4.70 -8.90 -5.98
C THR A 139 -5.00 -8.12 -4.70
N LYS A 140 -4.72 -6.81 -4.67
CA LYS A 140 -5.06 -5.91 -3.57
C LYS A 140 -6.55 -5.93 -3.26
N SER A 141 -7.41 -5.74 -4.28
CA SER A 141 -8.87 -5.74 -4.07
C SER A 141 -9.37 -7.09 -3.53
N CYS A 142 -8.80 -8.20 -4.00
CA CYS A 142 -9.10 -9.51 -3.46
C CYS A 142 -8.64 -9.65 -2.00
N LEU A 143 -7.42 -9.25 -1.68
CA LEU A 143 -6.86 -9.30 -0.34
C LEU A 143 -7.69 -8.46 0.64
N ASP A 144 -8.04 -7.23 0.26
CA ASP A 144 -8.85 -6.33 1.08
C ASP A 144 -10.21 -6.98 1.39
N ARG A 145 -10.84 -7.68 0.43
CA ARG A 145 -12.09 -8.43 0.68
C ARG A 145 -11.88 -9.66 1.57
N SER A 146 -10.85 -10.45 1.31
CA SER A 146 -10.55 -11.67 2.07
C SER A 146 -10.15 -11.38 3.52
N ALA A 147 -9.50 -10.24 3.77
CA ALA A 147 -9.22 -9.73 5.09
C ALA A 147 -10.43 -9.03 5.75
N SER A 148 -11.65 -9.21 5.22
CA SER A 148 -12.89 -8.61 5.73
C SER A 148 -12.85 -7.07 5.78
N GLN A 149 -12.19 -6.45 4.79
CA GLN A 149 -11.96 -5.00 4.71
C GLN A 149 -11.28 -4.45 5.96
N CYS A 150 -10.25 -5.15 6.45
CA CYS A 150 -9.44 -4.73 7.61
C CYS A 150 -9.13 -3.23 7.56
N ALA A 151 -8.59 -2.71 6.45
CA ALA A 151 -8.24 -1.30 6.33
C ALA A 151 -9.44 -0.33 6.45
N ASP A 152 -10.65 -0.73 6.05
CA ASP A 152 -11.83 0.14 6.09
C ASP A 152 -12.60 0.03 7.40
N LYS A 153 -12.66 -1.16 8.00
CA LYS A 153 -13.19 -1.35 9.36
C LYS A 153 -12.35 -0.64 10.41
N LEU A 154 -11.06 -0.43 10.15
CA LEU A 154 -10.17 0.35 11.01
C LEU A 154 -10.34 1.87 10.86
N LYS A 155 -11.09 2.34 9.84
CA LYS A 155 -11.39 3.78 9.63
C LYS A 155 -12.73 4.22 10.23
N SER A 156 -13.60 3.30 10.64
CA SER A 156 -15.05 3.55 10.78
C SER A 156 -15.68 3.12 12.13
N VAL A 157 -14.88 2.98 13.19
CA VAL A 157 -15.37 2.80 14.58
C VAL A 157 -14.71 3.82 15.51
#